data_AF-A0A5C9D1U9-F1
#
_entry.id   AF-A0A5C9D1U9-F1
#
_cell.length_a   1.000
_cell.length_b   1.000
_cell.length_c   1.000
_cell.angle_alpha   90.00
_cell.angle_beta   90.00
_cell.angle_gamma   90.00
#
_symmetry.space_group_name_H-M   'P 1'
#
loop_
_entity.id
_entity.type
_entity.pdbx_description
1 polymer ?
#
loop_
_entity_poly.entity_id
_entity_poly.type
_entity_poly.pdbx_seq_one_letter_code
_entity_poly.pdbx_strand_id
1 'polypeptide(L)'
;MPKARKPLVVMAAVLILVVALASCATEKPKLEEPNKQGSSQVPGQTGATETPQPQTSQATTPAGTGQTPGDQTASTKTPAPEVSEVELRNLYGSANALKAEADKYQLGSLVPEYKAAAASFAELEKIYQKELDSVPFNGARAFPLKKGFEDSIAAWEDVLAKGMPLRAEMERKKAVDKKLTAMGSQAADLASSRYKGAQELLDQADAFAEAKDFAGYSQAISGYQHATVAFDVANEKAKAEAYRNIVFENGYAKYTDSYFVMAEAKYAEEEALWSSGSRADMEAGAAALREANSYYEFVVTKGAEYKSFEGKDAALAAKKNALSVSADKNVPEAFANAQLILDKASMNQDQGNYKGSYGLFMDAADAFNVAYVETLGLKAENEAALAAADKALAASQEKADANDMGENLYLAEAKAFRAKAGDQFNAKEFVNSTINANEALNYARLSDNAVDAAAAKVAKAEAERLAA
;
A
#
# COMPACT_ATOMS: atom_id res chain seq x y z
N MET A 1 2.65 -38.72 -32.28
CA MET A 1 3.85 -37.91 -31.99
C MET A 1 3.62 -36.49 -32.51
N PRO A 2 4.09 -35.42 -31.84
CA PRO A 2 3.44 -34.81 -30.67
C PRO A 2 3.15 -33.30 -30.89
N LYS A 3 2.40 -32.66 -29.99
CA LYS A 3 2.78 -31.35 -29.44
C LYS A 3 2.04 -31.01 -28.14
N ALA A 4 2.80 -31.19 -27.06
CA ALA A 4 2.85 -30.49 -25.79
C ALA A 4 1.64 -29.63 -25.35
N ARG A 5 1.00 -30.10 -24.28
CA ARG A 5 0.24 -29.27 -23.33
C ARG A 5 1.21 -28.37 -22.55
N LYS A 6 0.93 -27.07 -22.50
CA LYS A 6 1.58 -26.14 -21.56
C LYS A 6 0.85 -26.16 -20.22
N PRO A 7 1.56 -26.06 -19.08
CA PRO A 7 0.94 -26.07 -17.75
C PRO A 7 0.31 -24.73 -17.40
N LEU A 8 -0.81 -24.83 -16.68
CA LEU A 8 -1.46 -23.75 -15.94
C LEU A 8 -0.44 -23.00 -15.08
N VAL A 9 -0.31 -21.69 -15.29
CA VAL A 9 0.33 -20.79 -14.33
C VAL A 9 -0.74 -20.44 -13.29
N VAL A 10 -0.52 -20.91 -12.07
CA VAL A 10 -1.29 -20.55 -10.88
C VAL A 10 -0.97 -19.10 -10.55
N MET A 11 -1.88 -18.16 -10.86
CA MET A 11 -1.80 -16.81 -10.32
C MET A 11 -2.36 -16.83 -8.90
N ALA A 12 -1.47 -16.59 -7.93
CA ALA A 12 -1.82 -16.30 -6.56
C ALA A 12 -2.56 -14.96 -6.50
N ALA A 13 -3.85 -15.00 -6.16
CA ALA A 13 -4.63 -13.83 -5.83
C ALA A 13 -4.18 -13.28 -4.46
N VAL A 14 -3.42 -12.19 -4.46
CA VAL A 14 -3.14 -11.42 -3.24
C VAL A 14 -4.34 -10.53 -2.96
N LEU A 15 -5.16 -10.96 -2.00
CA LEU A 15 -6.33 -10.23 -1.53
C LEU A 15 -5.87 -9.16 -0.53
N ILE A 16 -5.65 -7.92 -0.98
CA ILE A 16 -5.43 -6.78 -0.07
C ILE A 16 -6.81 -6.24 0.34
N LEU A 17 -7.20 -6.58 1.56
CA LEU A 17 -8.38 -6.07 2.25
C LEU A 17 -8.08 -4.64 2.74
N VAL A 18 -8.56 -3.62 2.03
CA VAL A 18 -8.51 -2.22 2.48
C VAL A 18 -9.72 -1.98 3.40
N VAL A 19 -9.45 -1.85 4.70
CA VAL A 19 -10.45 -1.46 5.70
C VAL A 19 -10.57 0.07 5.69
N ALA A 20 -11.72 0.57 5.24
CA ALA A 20 -12.08 1.98 5.34
C ALA A 20 -12.42 2.33 6.79
N LEU A 21 -11.75 3.34 7.36
CA LEU A 21 -12.19 4.01 8.58
C LEU A 21 -12.35 5.52 8.35
N ALA A 22 -13.47 5.99 8.88
CA ALA A 22 -14.11 7.27 8.66
C ALA A 22 -13.28 8.51 9.05
N SER A 23 -13.50 9.58 8.28
CA SER A 23 -13.17 10.97 8.60
C SER A 23 -13.93 11.47 9.84
N CYS A 24 -13.25 12.24 10.69
CA CYS A 24 -13.85 13.34 11.44
C CYS A 24 -12.84 14.50 11.51
N ALA A 25 -13.33 15.67 11.15
CA ALA A 25 -12.60 16.93 11.02
C ALA A 25 -12.31 17.58 12.38
N THR A 26 -11.20 18.31 12.48
CA THR A 26 -11.04 19.43 13.42
C THR A 26 -10.01 20.44 12.91
N GLU A 27 -10.28 21.70 13.24
CA GLU A 27 -9.82 22.95 12.64
C GLU A 27 -8.33 23.30 12.86
N LYS A 28 -7.77 24.08 11.92
CA LYS A 28 -6.47 24.77 12.02
C LYS A 28 -6.53 25.96 12.98
N PRO A 29 -5.45 26.26 13.71
CA PRO A 29 -5.10 27.63 14.07
C PRO A 29 -3.83 28.13 13.37
N LYS A 30 -3.76 29.46 13.32
CA LYS A 30 -2.92 30.34 12.49
C LYS A 30 -1.44 30.40 12.90
N LEU A 31 -0.62 30.69 11.89
CA LEU A 31 0.78 31.14 11.98
C LEU A 31 0.85 32.63 12.39
N GLU A 32 1.82 32.97 13.24
CA GLU A 32 2.41 34.31 13.36
C GLU A 32 3.93 34.20 13.11
N GLU A 33 4.45 35.07 12.24
CA GLU A 33 5.89 35.34 12.06
C GLU A 33 6.42 36.22 13.21
N PRO A 34 7.74 36.28 13.42
CA PRO A 34 8.38 37.53 13.01
C PRO A 34 9.77 37.39 12.37
N ASN A 35 10.03 38.43 11.58
CA ASN A 35 11.18 38.72 10.74
C ASN A 35 12.42 39.21 11.50
N LYS A 36 13.55 39.19 10.79
CA LYS A 36 14.95 39.48 11.12
C LYS A 36 15.29 40.95 11.37
N GLN A 37 16.42 41.18 12.06
CA GLN A 37 17.54 42.13 11.82
C GLN A 37 18.20 42.47 13.17
N GLY A 38 19.51 42.63 13.38
CA GLY A 38 20.74 42.66 12.58
C GLY A 38 21.90 42.84 13.60
N SER A 39 23.01 42.11 13.47
CA SER A 39 24.30 42.52 12.89
C SER A 39 25.30 43.21 13.84
N SER A 40 26.50 42.58 13.90
CA SER A 40 27.85 43.17 14.09
C SER A 40 28.23 43.72 15.49
N GLN A 41 29.45 43.57 16.01
CA GLN A 41 30.75 43.21 15.43
C GLN A 41 31.76 42.79 16.53
N VAL A 42 32.66 41.87 16.17
CA VAL A 42 33.94 41.41 16.81
C VAL A 42 34.99 42.57 16.65
N PRO A 43 36.15 42.72 17.37
CA PRO A 43 37.17 41.65 17.53
C PRO A 43 38.26 41.68 18.63
N GLY A 44 38.92 40.52 18.76
CA GLY A 44 40.37 40.33 18.99
C GLY A 44 40.81 40.18 20.46
N GLN A 45 41.85 39.44 20.83
CA GLN A 45 42.84 38.64 20.11
C GLN A 45 43.71 37.90 21.17
N THR A 46 44.23 36.72 20.81
CA THR A 46 45.52 36.10 21.21
C THR A 46 45.91 35.85 22.69
N GLY A 47 46.43 34.64 22.94
CA GLY A 47 47.49 34.43 23.94
C GLY A 47 47.59 33.00 24.46
N ALA A 48 48.68 32.30 24.13
CA ALA A 48 48.98 30.91 24.50
C ALA A 48 49.69 30.79 25.87
N THR A 49 49.89 29.52 26.29
CA THR A 49 50.86 29.01 27.29
C THR A 49 50.61 29.42 28.76
N GLU A 50 50.88 28.65 29.81
CA GLU A 50 51.81 27.54 30.06
C GLU A 50 51.44 26.88 31.42
N THR A 51 51.71 25.58 31.57
CA THR A 51 51.87 24.89 32.87
C THR A 51 53.02 25.50 33.68
N PRO A 52 52.97 25.48 35.03
CA PRO A 52 53.84 24.54 35.74
C PRO A 52 53.32 23.96 37.06
N GLN A 53 53.89 22.80 37.38
CA GLN A 53 53.83 22.04 38.64
C GLN A 53 54.88 22.59 39.66
N PRO A 54 55.04 22.00 40.87
CA PRO A 54 55.01 22.69 42.15
C PRO A 54 56.41 23.01 42.73
N GLN A 55 56.49 24.02 43.61
CA GLN A 55 57.67 24.22 44.45
C GLN A 55 57.32 24.14 45.95
N THR A 56 57.97 23.15 46.55
CA THR A 56 58.35 23.03 47.96
C THR A 56 58.86 24.35 48.55
N SER A 57 58.59 24.60 49.83
CA SER A 57 59.46 25.44 50.65
C SER A 57 59.52 24.98 52.10
N GLN A 58 60.76 24.83 52.54
CA GLN A 58 61.25 24.40 53.83
C GLN A 58 61.07 25.48 54.91
N ALA A 59 61.12 25.00 56.15
CA ALA A 59 61.19 25.78 57.38
C ALA A 59 62.44 26.69 57.46
N THR A 60 62.28 27.84 58.10
CA THR A 60 63.35 28.51 58.86
C THR A 60 62.74 29.21 60.07
N THR A 61 63.35 28.93 61.23
CA THR A 61 63.15 29.54 62.54
C THR A 61 63.58 31.01 62.55
N PRO A 62 63.13 31.78 63.57
CA PRO A 62 64.11 32.32 64.50
C PRO A 62 63.76 32.06 65.97
N ALA A 63 64.82 31.84 66.76
CA ALA A 63 64.78 31.74 68.21
C ALA A 63 65.07 33.11 68.86
N GLY A 64 64.41 33.35 70.01
CA GLY A 64 65.02 34.06 71.13
C GLY A 64 64.32 35.36 71.57
N THR A 65 63.50 35.30 72.61
CA THR A 65 63.86 35.67 74.01
C THR A 65 62.65 35.48 74.92
N GLY A 66 62.90 34.93 76.11
CA GLY A 66 61.89 34.26 76.92
C GLY A 66 61.06 35.12 77.87
N GLN A 67 59.96 34.51 78.32
CA GLN A 67 59.38 34.62 79.65
C GLN A 67 58.37 33.46 79.81
N THR A 68 58.61 32.57 80.77
CA THR A 68 57.57 31.69 81.39
C THR A 68 57.05 32.39 82.66
N PRO A 69 55.91 32.01 83.26
CA PRO A 69 54.95 30.95 82.88
C PRO A 69 53.47 31.39 82.93
N GLY A 70 52.61 30.70 82.19
CA GLY A 70 51.16 30.81 82.37
C GLY A 70 50.48 29.56 81.83
N ASP A 71 50.00 28.72 82.75
CA ASP A 71 49.18 27.54 82.49
C ASP A 71 48.05 27.81 81.50
N GLN A 72 48.12 27.22 80.32
CA GLN A 72 46.93 26.84 79.55
C GLN A 72 47.22 25.54 78.82
N THR A 73 46.58 24.47 79.29
CA THR A 73 46.34 23.25 78.53
C THR A 73 45.55 23.59 77.25
N ALA A 74 46.27 23.95 76.19
CA ALA A 74 45.70 24.01 74.85
C ALA A 74 45.48 22.57 74.37
N SER A 75 44.26 22.09 74.59
CA SER A 75 43.71 20.99 73.81
C SER A 75 43.75 21.42 72.35
N THR A 76 44.65 20.83 71.56
CA THR A 76 44.63 20.93 70.10
C THR A 76 43.37 20.21 69.61
N LYS A 77 42.25 20.93 69.63
CA LYS A 77 41.04 20.52 68.89
C LYS A 77 41.47 20.35 67.44
N THR A 78 41.37 19.13 66.92
CA THR A 78 41.43 18.86 65.48
C THR A 78 40.54 19.88 64.77
N PRO A 79 41.00 20.54 63.69
CA PRO A 79 40.15 21.43 62.91
C PRO A 79 38.85 20.69 62.56
N ALA A 80 37.70 21.34 62.77
CA ALA A 80 36.44 20.78 62.32
C ALA A 80 36.54 20.52 60.81
N PRO A 81 35.94 19.44 60.29
CA PRO A 81 35.96 19.20 58.87
C PRO A 81 35.20 20.32 58.14
N GLU A 82 35.78 20.85 57.07
CA GLU A 82 35.23 21.94 56.26
C GLU A 82 35.23 21.55 54.78
N VAL A 83 34.24 22.03 54.03
CA VAL A 83 34.18 21.91 52.56
C VAL A 83 34.38 23.28 51.94
N SER A 84 35.11 23.34 50.83
CA SER A 84 35.25 24.61 50.08
C SER A 84 33.99 24.92 49.28
N GLU A 85 33.70 26.21 49.07
CA GLU A 85 32.57 26.63 48.23
C GLU A 85 32.68 26.06 46.80
N VAL A 86 33.90 26.04 46.25
CA VAL A 86 34.19 25.52 44.90
C VAL A 86 33.89 24.01 44.81
N GLU A 87 34.33 23.23 45.80
CA GLU A 87 34.06 21.79 45.84
C GLU A 87 32.57 21.50 45.91
N LEU A 88 31.84 22.25 46.75
CA LEU A 88 30.40 22.07 46.88
C LEU A 88 29.64 22.45 45.60
N ARG A 89 30.04 23.54 44.93
CA ARG A 89 29.52 23.94 43.62
C ARG A 89 29.75 22.86 42.56
N ASN A 90 30.93 22.23 42.57
CA ASN A 90 31.26 21.16 41.64
C ASN A 90 30.39 19.92 41.89
N LEU A 91 30.22 19.50 43.14
CA LEU A 91 29.38 18.35 43.51
C LEU A 91 27.91 18.56 43.14
N TYR A 92 27.36 19.75 43.44
CA TYR A 92 26.02 20.12 42.99
C TYR A 92 25.90 20.08 41.47
N GLY A 93 26.88 20.65 40.74
CA GLY A 93 26.93 20.64 39.29
C GLY A 93 26.93 19.23 38.70
N SER A 94 27.74 18.32 39.26
CA SER A 94 27.79 16.91 38.85
C SER A 94 26.46 16.18 39.08
N ALA A 95 25.87 16.31 40.28
CA ALA A 95 24.59 15.69 40.59
C ALA A 95 23.46 16.22 39.69
N ASN A 96 23.43 17.55 39.45
CA ASN A 96 22.44 18.17 38.56
C ASN A 96 22.61 17.74 37.10
N ALA A 97 23.84 17.57 36.62
CA ALA A 97 24.11 17.08 35.27
C ALA A 97 23.60 15.63 35.08
N LEU A 98 23.86 14.75 36.05
CA LEU A 98 23.36 13.37 36.01
C LEU A 98 21.83 13.30 36.06
N LYS A 99 21.21 14.14 36.90
CA LYS A 99 19.75 14.31 36.92
C LYS A 99 19.23 14.73 35.55
N ALA A 100 19.81 15.76 34.95
CA ALA A 100 19.39 16.26 33.63
C ALA A 100 19.51 15.18 32.54
N GLU A 101 20.53 14.33 32.61
CA GLU A 101 20.69 13.21 31.69
C GLU A 101 19.61 12.14 31.90
N ALA A 102 19.28 11.81 33.15
CA ALA A 102 18.18 10.89 33.47
C ALA A 102 16.83 11.44 33.00
N ASP A 103 16.62 12.77 33.08
CA ASP A 103 15.43 13.46 32.60
C ASP A 103 15.33 13.42 31.06
N LYS A 104 16.45 13.66 30.36
CA LYS A 104 16.56 13.61 28.90
C LYS A 104 16.12 12.26 28.32
N TYR A 105 16.51 11.16 28.96
CA TYR A 105 16.08 9.82 28.55
C TYR A 105 14.76 9.35 29.18
N GLN A 106 14.11 10.22 29.96
CA GLN A 106 12.82 9.99 30.61
C GLN A 106 12.84 8.72 31.48
N LEU A 107 13.92 8.53 32.26
CA LEU A 107 14.13 7.30 33.04
C LEU A 107 13.17 7.16 34.22
N GLY A 108 12.46 8.23 34.60
CA GLY A 108 11.51 8.21 35.73
C GLY A 108 10.32 7.28 35.57
N SER A 109 9.96 6.87 34.35
CA SER A 109 8.95 5.83 34.11
C SER A 109 9.52 4.42 34.03
N LEU A 110 10.85 4.28 34.03
CA LEU A 110 11.55 3.01 33.79
C LEU A 110 12.25 2.48 35.04
N VAL A 111 12.75 3.38 35.88
CA VAL A 111 13.55 3.05 37.07
C VAL A 111 12.82 3.54 38.33
N PRO A 112 12.38 2.62 39.22
CA PRO A 112 11.69 2.98 40.47
C PRO A 112 12.47 3.94 41.37
N GLU A 113 13.79 3.78 41.43
CA GLU A 113 14.72 4.55 42.27
C GLU A 113 14.83 6.02 41.87
N TYR A 114 14.43 6.37 40.64
CA TYR A 114 14.44 7.75 40.14
C TYR A 114 13.71 8.70 41.08
N LYS A 115 12.53 8.32 41.61
CA LYS A 115 11.74 9.20 42.49
C LYS A 115 12.46 9.47 43.82
N ALA A 116 13.16 8.48 44.36
CA ALA A 116 13.92 8.63 45.59
C ALA A 116 15.16 9.51 45.36
N ALA A 117 15.88 9.31 44.25
CA ALA A 117 17.02 10.15 43.86
C ALA A 117 16.59 11.61 43.64
N ALA A 118 15.47 11.84 42.95
CA ALA A 118 14.89 13.17 42.73
C ALA A 118 14.49 13.87 44.04
N ALA A 119 13.82 13.15 44.94
CA ALA A 119 13.40 13.71 46.23
C ALA A 119 14.60 14.07 47.11
N SER A 120 15.62 13.21 47.16
CA SER A 120 16.86 13.47 47.91
C SER A 120 17.62 14.67 47.34
N PHE A 121 17.77 14.76 46.02
CA PHE A 121 18.43 15.90 45.37
C PHE A 121 17.69 17.22 45.64
N ALA A 122 16.36 17.24 45.55
CA ALA A 122 15.56 18.43 45.81
C ALA A 122 15.68 18.94 47.26
N GLU A 123 15.84 18.03 48.22
CA GLU A 123 16.06 18.43 49.62
C GLU A 123 17.48 18.99 49.83
N LEU A 124 18.49 18.36 49.24
CA LEU A 124 19.87 18.86 49.26
C LEU A 124 20.00 20.23 48.60
N GLU A 125 19.32 20.44 47.47
CA GLU A 125 19.31 21.71 46.74
C GLU A 125 18.80 22.87 47.61
N LYS A 126 17.70 22.68 48.35
CA LYS A 126 17.17 23.73 49.25
C LYS A 126 18.19 24.14 50.31
N ILE A 127 18.88 23.16 50.91
CA ILE A 127 19.88 23.41 51.95
C ILE A 127 21.11 24.07 51.33
N TYR A 128 21.55 23.61 50.16
CA TYR A 128 22.67 24.19 49.41
C TYR A 128 22.47 25.66 49.05
N GLN A 129 21.29 26.05 48.53
CA GLN A 129 21.01 27.46 48.21
C GLN A 129 21.12 28.35 49.46
N LYS A 130 20.57 27.89 50.59
CA LYS A 130 20.64 28.62 51.87
C LYS A 130 22.08 28.80 52.38
N GLU A 131 22.94 27.81 52.17
CA GLU A 131 24.35 27.86 52.59
C GLU A 131 25.19 28.76 51.68
N LEU A 132 24.89 28.83 50.37
CA LEU A 132 25.55 29.75 49.44
C LEU A 132 25.16 31.22 49.66
N ASP A 133 23.93 31.49 50.10
CA ASP A 133 23.46 32.85 50.41
C ASP A 133 24.06 33.42 51.71
N SER A 134 24.78 32.60 52.48
CA SER A 134 25.42 33.04 53.73
C SER A 134 26.76 33.73 53.49
N VAL A 135 26.89 34.98 53.93
CA VAL A 135 28.12 35.78 53.80
C VAL A 135 28.69 36.10 55.20
N PRO A 136 29.93 35.71 55.53
CA PRO A 136 30.83 34.88 54.72
C PRO A 136 30.41 33.40 54.69
N PHE A 137 30.79 32.69 53.62
CA PHE A 137 30.54 31.25 53.47
C PHE A 137 31.13 30.46 54.65
N ASN A 138 30.37 29.50 55.19
CA ASN A 138 30.78 28.70 56.34
C ASN A 138 30.98 27.23 55.95
N GLY A 139 32.23 26.87 55.64
CA GLY A 139 32.61 25.53 55.21
C GLY A 139 32.32 24.42 56.23
N ALA A 140 32.34 24.71 57.54
CA ALA A 140 32.03 23.73 58.59
C ALA A 140 30.53 23.41 58.64
N ARG A 141 29.67 24.41 58.43
CA ARG A 141 28.21 24.22 58.40
C ARG A 141 27.75 23.56 57.10
N ALA A 142 28.43 23.84 55.99
CA ALA A 142 28.15 23.23 54.69
C ALA A 142 28.75 21.82 54.53
N PHE A 143 29.70 21.41 55.38
CA PHE A 143 30.40 20.11 55.26
C PHE A 143 29.46 18.88 55.12
N PRO A 144 28.31 18.78 55.82
CA PRO A 144 27.38 17.65 55.63
C PRO A 144 26.82 17.54 54.20
N LEU A 145 26.71 18.64 53.45
CA LEU A 145 26.22 18.63 52.07
C LEU A 145 27.19 17.91 51.12
N LYS A 146 28.49 17.87 51.45
CA LYS A 146 29.47 17.12 50.66
C LYS A 146 29.04 15.67 50.51
N LYS A 147 28.78 15.00 51.63
CA LYS A 147 28.35 13.59 51.64
C LYS A 147 26.97 13.42 51.00
N GLY A 148 26.04 14.36 51.23
CA GLY A 148 24.73 14.36 50.60
C GLY A 148 24.81 14.40 49.07
N PHE A 149 25.63 15.28 48.49
CA PHE A 149 25.82 15.33 47.04
C PHE A 149 26.62 14.15 46.49
N GLU A 150 27.61 13.61 47.20
CA GLU A 150 28.27 12.35 46.84
C GLU A 150 27.27 11.19 46.75
N ASP A 151 26.36 11.07 47.74
CA ASP A 151 25.30 10.06 47.75
C ASP A 151 24.28 10.32 46.64
N SER A 152 23.96 11.59 46.35
CA SER A 152 23.10 11.94 45.22
C SER A 152 23.72 11.62 43.86
N ILE A 153 25.03 11.81 43.69
CA ILE A 153 25.77 11.43 42.48
C ILE A 153 25.65 9.92 42.29
N ALA A 154 25.99 9.13 43.31
CA ALA A 154 25.89 7.68 43.25
C ALA A 154 24.46 7.18 42.96
N ALA A 155 23.45 7.83 43.53
CA ALA A 155 22.05 7.52 43.25
C ALA A 155 21.66 7.80 41.79
N TRP A 156 22.12 8.91 41.21
CA TRP A 156 21.85 9.21 39.80
C TRP A 156 22.66 8.33 38.84
N GLU A 157 23.90 7.97 39.18
CA GLU A 157 24.69 6.98 38.45
C GLU A 157 23.99 5.61 38.42
N ASP A 158 23.43 5.15 39.55
CA ASP A 158 22.66 3.91 39.62
C ASP A 158 21.39 3.97 38.76
N VAL A 159 20.66 5.10 38.80
CA VAL A 159 19.49 5.34 37.95
C VAL A 159 19.85 5.26 36.46
N LEU A 160 20.95 5.88 36.05
CA LEU A 160 21.43 5.85 34.67
C LEU A 160 21.88 4.43 34.26
N ALA A 161 22.64 3.76 35.12
CA ALA A 161 23.15 2.41 34.87
C ALA A 161 22.02 1.38 34.68
N LYS A 162 20.93 1.50 35.46
CA LYS A 162 19.74 0.64 35.33
C LYS A 162 18.82 1.08 34.18
N GLY A 163 18.65 2.39 33.99
CA GLY A 163 17.63 2.94 33.08
C GLY A 163 18.04 2.99 31.62
N MET A 164 19.31 3.28 31.31
CA MET A 164 19.79 3.38 29.93
C MET A 164 19.63 2.08 29.12
N PRO A 165 19.97 0.89 29.64
CA PRO A 165 19.69 -0.37 28.94
C PRO A 165 18.20 -0.58 28.65
N LEU A 166 17.33 -0.26 29.63
CA LEU A 166 15.88 -0.41 29.48
C LEU A 166 15.31 0.55 28.43
N ARG A 167 15.82 1.78 28.38
CA ARG A 167 15.42 2.76 27.36
C ARG A 167 15.88 2.33 25.96
N ALA A 168 17.12 1.86 25.84
CA ALA A 168 17.65 1.35 24.58
C ALA A 168 16.81 0.18 24.05
N GLU A 169 16.49 -0.80 24.89
CA GLU A 169 15.63 -1.93 24.52
C GLU A 169 14.21 -1.50 24.13
N MET A 170 13.65 -0.48 24.79
CA MET A 170 12.35 0.06 24.43
C MET A 170 12.36 0.67 23.02
N GLU A 171 13.37 1.49 22.68
CA GLU A 171 13.49 2.05 21.33
C GLU A 171 13.80 0.98 20.29
N ARG A 172 14.61 -0.02 20.64
CA ARG A 172 14.86 -1.19 19.79
C ARG A 172 13.58 -1.91 19.42
N LYS A 173 12.70 -2.17 20.39
CA LYS A 173 11.38 -2.78 20.14
C LYS A 173 10.55 -1.95 19.15
N LYS A 174 10.50 -0.63 19.30
CA LYS A 174 9.80 0.24 18.33
C LYS A 174 10.38 0.13 16.92
N ALA A 175 11.71 0.09 16.80
CA ALA A 175 12.37 -0.07 15.50
C ALA A 175 12.04 -1.43 14.87
N VAL A 176 12.05 -2.51 15.67
CA VAL A 176 11.66 -3.87 15.23
C VAL A 176 10.19 -3.94 14.83
N ASP A 177 9.28 -3.33 15.59
CA ASP A 177 7.85 -3.27 15.24
C ASP A 177 7.63 -2.53 13.92
N LYS A 178 8.38 -1.46 13.68
CA LYS A 178 8.37 -0.75 12.39
C LYS A 178 8.98 -1.55 11.26
N LYS A 179 10.05 -2.31 11.50
CA LYS A 179 10.59 -3.26 10.53
C LYS A 179 9.54 -4.30 10.12
N LEU A 180 8.80 -4.87 11.08
CA LEU A 180 7.73 -5.82 10.80
C LEU A 180 6.60 -5.18 9.98
N THR A 181 6.25 -3.92 10.27
CA THR A 181 5.28 -3.16 9.46
C THR A 181 5.77 -3.00 8.02
N ALA A 182 7.04 -2.64 7.82
CA ALA A 182 7.65 -2.53 6.49
C ALA A 182 7.74 -3.87 5.76
N MET A 183 7.98 -4.98 6.47
CA MET A 183 7.90 -6.31 5.87
C MET A 183 6.47 -6.64 5.41
N GLY A 184 5.45 -6.25 6.18
CA GLY A 184 4.04 -6.43 5.83
C GLY A 184 3.65 -5.68 4.55
N SER A 185 4.27 -4.54 4.26
CA SER A 185 4.12 -3.80 3.00
C SER A 185 5.07 -4.26 1.89
N GLN A 186 5.79 -5.38 2.07
CA GLN A 186 6.79 -5.91 1.13
C GLN A 186 7.92 -4.92 0.80
N ALA A 187 8.34 -4.09 1.76
CA ALA A 187 9.35 -3.06 1.54
C ALA A 187 10.73 -3.60 1.17
N ALA A 188 11.05 -4.85 1.55
CA ALA A 188 12.28 -5.51 1.12
C ALA A 188 12.38 -5.64 -0.42
N ASP A 189 11.25 -5.79 -1.10
CA ASP A 189 11.16 -5.97 -2.54
C ASP A 189 10.85 -4.63 -3.23
N LEU A 190 9.79 -3.95 -2.80
CA LEU A 190 9.27 -2.74 -3.46
C LEU A 190 10.04 -1.47 -3.11
N ALA A 191 10.73 -1.43 -1.97
CA ALA A 191 11.51 -0.28 -1.50
C ALA A 191 12.89 -0.72 -0.99
N SER A 192 13.51 -1.68 -1.69
CA SER A 192 14.68 -2.43 -1.22
C SER A 192 15.83 -1.56 -0.70
N SER A 193 16.14 -0.47 -1.41
CA SER A 193 17.19 0.48 -0.98
C SER A 193 16.91 1.12 0.38
N ARG A 194 15.66 1.54 0.63
CA ARG A 194 15.26 2.15 1.91
C ARG A 194 15.22 1.12 3.03
N TYR A 195 14.66 -0.05 2.74
CA TYR A 195 14.60 -1.13 3.71
C TYR A 195 16.00 -1.58 4.15
N LYS A 196 16.95 -1.69 3.20
CA LYS A 196 18.35 -2.01 3.51
C LYS A 196 19.01 -0.92 4.35
N GLY A 197 18.84 0.36 3.99
CA GLY A 197 19.40 1.47 4.77
C GLY A 197 18.84 1.53 6.20
N ALA A 198 17.54 1.25 6.37
CA ALA A 198 16.92 1.13 7.69
C ALA A 198 17.49 -0.05 8.51
N GLN A 199 17.78 -1.18 7.85
CA GLN A 199 18.42 -2.33 8.49
C GLN A 199 19.85 -2.02 8.94
N GLU A 200 20.63 -1.33 8.11
CA GLU A 200 21.99 -0.90 8.45
C GLU A 200 22.00 0.01 9.69
N LEU A 201 21.04 0.92 9.82
CA LEU A 201 20.86 1.76 11.02
C LEU A 201 20.50 0.94 12.27
N LEU A 202 19.63 -0.07 12.11
CA LEU A 202 19.27 -0.95 13.22
C LEU A 202 20.46 -1.78 13.69
N ASP A 203 21.22 -2.37 12.75
CA ASP A 203 22.40 -3.18 13.05
C ASP A 203 23.50 -2.34 13.72
N GLN A 204 23.67 -1.09 13.28
CA GLN A 204 24.60 -0.15 13.90
C GLN A 204 24.18 0.22 15.34
N ALA A 205 22.88 0.42 15.57
CA ALA A 205 22.35 0.69 16.91
C ALA A 205 22.50 -0.51 17.85
N ASP A 206 22.27 -1.73 17.35
CA ASP A 206 22.54 -2.98 18.07
C ASP A 206 24.02 -3.05 18.48
N ALA A 207 24.96 -2.75 17.56
CA ALA A 207 26.39 -2.74 17.84
C ALA A 207 26.80 -1.69 18.91
N PHE A 208 26.18 -0.51 18.93
CA PHE A 208 26.42 0.47 20.01
C PHE A 208 25.94 -0.04 21.38
N ALA A 209 24.82 -0.78 21.42
CA ALA A 209 24.29 -1.32 22.66
C ALA A 209 25.19 -2.43 23.26
N GLU A 210 26.00 -3.11 22.43
CA GLU A 210 26.93 -4.15 22.88
C GLU A 210 28.04 -3.63 23.81
N ALA A 211 28.39 -2.34 23.71
CA ALA A 211 29.39 -1.72 24.58
C ALA A 211 28.96 -1.72 26.06
N LYS A 212 27.65 -1.78 26.34
CA LYS A 212 27.05 -1.87 27.68
C LYS A 212 27.46 -0.76 28.66
N ASP A 213 27.92 0.37 28.13
CA ASP A 213 28.21 1.57 28.87
C ASP A 213 27.23 2.70 28.52
N PHE A 214 27.30 3.80 29.27
CA PHE A 214 26.41 4.93 29.08
C PHE A 214 26.49 5.52 27.66
N ALA A 215 27.71 5.65 27.11
CA ALA A 215 27.94 6.22 25.79
C ALA A 215 27.35 5.34 24.68
N GLY A 216 27.57 4.03 24.76
CA GLY A 216 27.01 3.03 23.85
C GLY A 216 25.50 3.02 23.88
N TYR A 217 24.86 3.00 25.06
CA TYR A 217 23.40 3.07 25.15
C TYR A 217 22.84 4.40 24.63
N SER A 218 23.51 5.52 24.88
CA SER A 218 23.12 6.83 24.34
C SER A 218 23.12 6.83 22.81
N GLN A 219 24.19 6.30 22.19
CA GLN A 219 24.29 6.15 20.73
C GLN A 219 23.25 5.17 20.19
N ALA A 220 23.05 4.03 20.86
CA ALA A 220 22.06 3.03 20.48
C ALA A 220 20.63 3.59 20.50
N ILE A 221 20.25 4.34 21.55
CA ILE A 221 18.93 4.99 21.64
C ILE A 221 18.68 5.90 20.44
N SER A 222 19.65 6.75 20.08
CA SER A 222 19.54 7.61 18.90
C SER A 222 19.47 6.79 17.61
N GLY A 223 20.29 5.75 17.48
CA GLY A 223 20.32 4.87 16.32
C GLY A 223 18.99 4.12 16.10
N TYR A 224 18.40 3.58 17.17
CA TYR A 224 17.08 2.92 17.09
C TYR A 224 15.97 3.90 16.71
N GLN A 225 16.00 5.14 17.21
CA GLN A 225 15.05 6.16 16.79
C GLN A 225 15.20 6.51 15.31
N HIS A 226 16.43 6.61 14.81
CA HIS A 226 16.73 6.78 13.39
C HIS A 226 16.22 5.60 12.55
N ALA A 227 16.54 4.38 12.95
CA ALA A 227 16.09 3.15 12.28
C ALA A 227 14.56 3.05 12.24
N THR A 228 13.88 3.43 13.34
CA THR A 228 12.41 3.46 13.43
C THR A 228 11.80 4.31 12.31
N VAL A 229 12.31 5.53 12.13
CA VAL A 229 11.85 6.44 11.06
C VAL A 229 12.24 5.91 9.68
N ALA A 230 13.45 5.37 9.52
CA ALA A 230 13.89 4.82 8.25
C ALA A 230 13.03 3.63 7.78
N PHE A 231 12.61 2.74 8.69
CA PHE A 231 11.65 1.68 8.37
C PHE A 231 10.27 2.22 8.03
N ASP A 232 9.85 3.32 8.65
CA ASP A 232 8.59 4.00 8.33
C ASP A 232 8.61 4.59 6.91
N VAL A 233 9.73 5.20 6.49
CA VAL A 233 9.96 5.61 5.09
C VAL A 233 9.89 4.41 4.15
N ALA A 234 10.62 3.33 4.45
CA ALA A 234 10.63 2.13 3.62
C ALA A 234 9.22 1.53 3.44
N ASN A 235 8.44 1.46 4.51
CA ASN A 235 7.05 1.03 4.50
C ASN A 235 6.17 1.92 3.61
N GLU A 236 6.20 3.24 3.79
CA GLU A 236 5.36 4.14 3.01
C GLU A 236 5.79 4.21 1.53
N LYS A 237 7.08 4.05 1.24
CA LYS A 237 7.61 3.97 -0.12
C LYS A 237 7.13 2.72 -0.84
N ALA A 238 7.12 1.59 -0.14
CA ALA A 238 6.63 0.32 -0.67
C ALA A 238 5.13 0.37 -0.99
N LYS A 239 4.32 0.97 -0.10
CA LYS A 239 2.89 1.23 -0.39
C LYS A 239 2.71 2.12 -1.62
N ALA A 240 3.53 3.16 -1.75
CA ALA A 240 3.46 4.07 -2.89
C ALA A 240 3.77 3.35 -4.19
N GLU A 241 4.82 2.53 -4.22
CA GLU A 241 5.14 1.70 -5.38
C GLU A 241 4.04 0.68 -5.70
N ALA A 242 3.44 0.05 -4.68
CA ALA A 242 2.32 -0.87 -4.89
C ALA A 242 1.13 -0.17 -5.58
N TYR A 243 0.74 1.03 -5.11
CA TYR A 243 -0.33 1.78 -5.77
C TYR A 243 0.08 2.26 -7.17
N ARG A 244 1.31 2.76 -7.32
CA ARG A 244 1.86 3.23 -8.59
C ARG A 244 1.83 2.14 -9.66
N ASN A 245 2.21 0.91 -9.31
CA ASN A 245 2.09 -0.26 -10.19
C ASN A 245 0.63 -0.51 -10.61
N ILE A 246 -0.32 -0.48 -9.67
CA ILE A 246 -1.74 -0.63 -9.99
C ILE A 246 -2.21 0.46 -10.98
N VAL A 247 -1.78 1.71 -10.79
CA VAL A 247 -2.11 2.83 -11.68
C VAL A 247 -1.60 2.57 -13.09
N PHE A 248 -0.35 2.13 -13.26
CA PHE A 248 0.24 1.87 -14.57
C PHE A 248 -0.35 0.64 -15.25
N GLU A 249 -0.43 -0.50 -14.56
CA GLU A 249 -0.98 -1.74 -15.10
C GLU A 249 -2.40 -1.56 -15.64
N ASN A 250 -3.18 -0.70 -14.99
CA ASN A 250 -4.56 -0.45 -15.38
C ASN A 250 -4.76 0.80 -16.24
N GLY A 251 -3.71 1.60 -16.46
CA GLY A 251 -3.80 2.87 -17.17
C GLY A 251 -4.71 3.88 -16.48
N TYR A 252 -4.72 3.93 -15.15
CA TYR A 252 -5.63 4.78 -14.38
C TYR A 252 -5.26 6.26 -14.37
N ALA A 253 -3.99 6.61 -14.62
CA ALA A 253 -3.52 7.98 -14.60
C ALA A 253 -4.36 8.92 -15.48
N LYS A 254 -4.81 8.44 -16.66
CA LYS A 254 -5.58 9.25 -17.63
C LYS A 254 -6.91 9.81 -17.08
N TYR A 255 -7.49 9.19 -16.05
CA TYR A 255 -8.79 9.60 -15.52
C TYR A 255 -8.70 10.73 -14.50
N THR A 256 -7.57 10.85 -13.81
CA THR A 256 -7.34 11.83 -12.75
C THR A 256 -5.88 12.30 -12.76
N ASP A 257 -5.42 12.76 -13.93
CA ASP A 257 -4.01 13.08 -14.20
C ASP A 257 -3.41 14.07 -13.19
N SER A 258 -4.16 15.10 -12.80
CA SER A 258 -3.68 16.08 -11.81
C SER A 258 -3.30 15.45 -10.47
N TYR A 259 -4.08 14.47 -9.99
CA TYR A 259 -3.79 13.76 -8.74
C TYR A 259 -2.61 12.80 -8.88
N PHE A 260 -2.46 12.18 -10.05
CA PHE A 260 -1.30 11.36 -10.34
C PHE A 260 -0.01 12.19 -10.35
N VAL A 261 -0.01 13.37 -10.98
CA VAL A 261 1.12 14.30 -10.96
C VAL A 261 1.47 14.76 -9.54
N MET A 262 0.46 15.07 -8.71
CA MET A 262 0.69 15.41 -7.29
C MET A 262 1.30 14.24 -6.51
N ALA A 263 0.86 13.00 -6.79
CA ALA A 263 1.43 11.80 -6.18
C ALA A 263 2.90 11.60 -6.56
N GLU A 264 3.23 11.70 -7.85
CA GLU A 264 4.61 11.56 -8.35
C GLU A 264 5.53 12.66 -7.79
N ALA A 265 5.04 13.90 -7.67
CA ALA A 265 5.81 15.00 -7.08
C ALA A 265 6.18 14.71 -5.62
N LYS A 266 5.21 14.26 -4.81
CA LYS A 266 5.45 13.88 -3.41
C LYS A 266 6.32 12.63 -3.28
N TYR A 267 6.15 11.67 -4.18
CA TYR A 267 6.96 10.48 -4.26
C TYR A 267 8.44 10.80 -4.56
N ALA A 268 8.70 11.79 -5.42
CA ALA A 268 10.03 12.27 -5.76
C ALA A 268 10.65 13.15 -4.66
N GLU A 269 9.84 13.93 -3.94
CA GLU A 269 10.28 14.77 -2.81
C GLU A 269 11.03 13.96 -1.74
N GLU A 270 10.59 12.73 -1.46
CA GLU A 270 11.25 11.85 -0.50
C GLU A 270 12.69 11.49 -0.88
N GLU A 271 13.06 11.38 -2.15
CA GLU A 271 14.43 11.00 -2.53
C GLU A 271 15.46 12.03 -2.05
N ALA A 272 15.12 13.32 -2.16
CA ALA A 272 15.96 14.43 -1.70
C ALA A 272 16.09 14.42 -0.18
N LEU A 273 14.98 14.16 0.52
CA LEU A 273 14.93 14.10 1.98
C LEU A 273 15.71 12.89 2.52
N TRP A 274 15.58 11.73 1.88
CA TRP A 274 16.33 10.52 2.22
C TRP A 274 17.84 10.74 2.10
N SER A 275 18.28 11.38 1.01
CA SER A 275 19.69 11.63 0.71
C SER A 275 20.40 12.51 1.75
N SER A 276 19.66 13.35 2.48
CA SER A 276 20.22 14.18 3.56
C SER A 276 20.66 13.37 4.79
N GLY A 277 20.05 12.20 5.03
CA GLY A 277 20.36 11.29 6.13
C GLY A 277 19.92 11.74 7.53
N SER A 278 19.36 12.95 7.69
CA SER A 278 18.93 13.44 9.02
C SER A 278 17.61 12.79 9.46
N ARG A 279 17.41 12.66 10.78
CA ARG A 279 16.17 12.04 11.31
C ARG A 279 14.94 12.87 10.92
N ALA A 280 15.04 14.19 11.05
CA ALA A 280 13.94 15.11 10.74
C ALA A 280 13.57 15.07 9.25
N ASP A 281 14.56 14.97 8.38
CA ASP A 281 14.32 14.85 6.94
C ASP A 281 13.69 13.50 6.58
N MET A 282 14.12 12.39 7.22
CA MET A 282 13.44 11.10 7.04
C MET A 282 11.99 11.14 7.56
N GLU A 283 11.72 11.83 8.68
CA GLU A 283 10.35 12.03 9.19
C GLU A 283 9.50 12.82 8.17
N ALA A 284 10.05 13.88 7.58
CA ALA A 284 9.42 14.64 6.50
C ALA A 284 9.22 13.77 5.24
N GLY A 285 10.20 12.92 4.89
CA GLY A 285 10.11 12.01 3.75
C GLY A 285 8.99 10.98 3.92
N ALA A 286 8.86 10.40 5.11
CA ALA A 286 7.74 9.51 5.44
C ALA A 286 6.39 10.24 5.35
N ALA A 287 6.31 11.50 5.78
CA ALA A 287 5.11 12.32 5.64
C ALA A 287 4.75 12.61 4.18
N ALA A 288 5.73 13.00 3.36
CA ALA A 288 5.54 13.20 1.92
C ALA A 288 5.03 11.94 1.22
N LEU A 289 5.57 10.76 1.57
CA LEU A 289 5.09 9.49 1.02
C LEU A 289 3.66 9.14 1.44
N ARG A 290 3.21 9.50 2.65
CA ARG A 290 1.81 9.33 3.05
C ARG A 290 0.87 10.21 2.23
N GLU A 291 1.28 11.43 1.92
CA GLU A 291 0.54 12.29 0.99
C GLU A 291 0.50 11.66 -0.41
N ALA A 292 1.64 11.15 -0.90
CA ALA A 292 1.71 10.43 -2.18
C ALA A 292 0.76 9.22 -2.20
N ASN A 293 0.75 8.41 -1.13
CA ASN A 293 -0.13 7.26 -0.97
C ASN A 293 -1.61 7.66 -1.04
N SER A 294 -1.99 8.75 -0.38
CA SER A 294 -3.37 9.26 -0.41
C SER A 294 -3.79 9.69 -1.82
N TYR A 295 -2.89 10.34 -2.57
CA TYR A 295 -3.15 10.72 -3.95
C TYR A 295 -3.22 9.52 -4.89
N TYR A 296 -2.30 8.55 -4.77
CA TYR A 296 -2.36 7.34 -5.59
C TYR A 296 -3.62 6.51 -5.29
N GLU A 297 -4.01 6.37 -4.03
CA GLU A 297 -5.24 5.66 -3.66
C GLU A 297 -6.47 6.29 -4.32
N PHE A 298 -6.53 7.62 -4.35
CA PHE A 298 -7.59 8.35 -5.06
C PHE A 298 -7.58 8.04 -6.56
N VAL A 299 -6.40 8.09 -7.21
CA VAL A 299 -6.24 7.75 -8.64
C VAL A 299 -6.69 6.32 -8.91
N VAL A 300 -6.32 5.36 -8.07
CA VAL A 300 -6.73 3.95 -8.20
C VAL A 300 -8.23 3.79 -8.06
N THR A 301 -8.83 4.47 -7.09
CA THR A 301 -10.28 4.37 -6.83
C THR A 301 -11.09 4.96 -7.98
N LYS A 302 -10.76 6.19 -8.40
CA LYS A 302 -11.44 6.85 -9.53
C LYS A 302 -11.13 6.19 -10.85
N GLY A 303 -9.90 5.74 -11.07
CA GLY A 303 -9.53 5.01 -12.27
C GLY A 303 -10.31 3.71 -12.43
N ALA A 304 -10.49 2.94 -11.35
CA ALA A 304 -11.30 1.73 -11.38
C ALA A 304 -12.77 2.03 -11.70
N GLU A 305 -13.33 3.08 -11.09
CA GLU A 305 -14.70 3.56 -11.36
C GLU A 305 -14.88 3.88 -12.86
N TYR A 306 -14.07 4.77 -13.42
CA TYR A 306 -14.18 5.16 -14.83
C TYR A 306 -13.94 3.99 -15.79
N LYS A 307 -12.94 3.14 -15.52
CA LYS A 307 -12.68 1.97 -16.35
C LYS A 307 -13.84 0.98 -16.34
N SER A 308 -14.56 0.84 -15.22
CA SER A 308 -15.77 0.02 -15.18
C SER A 308 -16.88 0.55 -16.10
N PHE A 309 -17.00 1.87 -16.27
CA PHE A 309 -17.93 2.45 -17.25
C PHE A 309 -17.49 2.17 -18.69
N GLU A 310 -16.20 2.22 -19.01
CA GLU A 310 -15.69 1.80 -20.33
C GLU A 310 -16.06 0.34 -20.64
N GLY A 311 -15.89 -0.56 -19.65
CA GLY A 311 -16.31 -1.95 -19.77
C GLY A 311 -17.82 -2.08 -20.02
N LYS A 312 -18.64 -1.35 -19.27
CA LYS A 312 -20.10 -1.33 -19.45
C LYS A 312 -20.49 -0.90 -20.85
N ASP A 313 -19.88 0.15 -21.37
CA ASP A 313 -20.12 0.64 -22.73
C ASP A 313 -19.76 -0.41 -23.78
N ALA A 314 -18.65 -1.13 -23.61
CA ALA A 314 -18.26 -2.24 -24.47
C ALA A 314 -19.27 -3.40 -24.45
N ALA A 315 -19.73 -3.80 -23.27
CA ALA A 315 -20.74 -4.86 -23.12
C ALA A 315 -22.07 -4.48 -23.77
N LEU A 316 -22.52 -3.24 -23.58
CA LEU A 316 -23.75 -2.73 -24.19
C LEU A 316 -23.64 -2.61 -25.72
N ALA A 317 -22.47 -2.22 -26.24
CA ALA A 317 -22.21 -2.21 -27.67
C ALA A 317 -22.24 -3.63 -28.26
N ALA A 318 -21.62 -4.62 -27.60
CA ALA A 318 -21.65 -6.01 -28.02
C ALA A 318 -23.09 -6.58 -27.98
N LYS A 319 -23.86 -6.29 -26.92
CA LYS A 319 -25.28 -6.63 -26.83
C LYS A 319 -26.08 -6.06 -28.01
N LYS A 320 -25.86 -4.79 -28.35
CA LYS A 320 -26.52 -4.15 -29.51
C LYS A 320 -26.16 -4.86 -30.82
N ASN A 321 -24.91 -5.27 -31.00
CA ASN A 321 -24.48 -6.02 -32.18
C ASN A 321 -25.16 -7.40 -32.25
N ALA A 322 -25.19 -8.15 -31.14
CA ALA A 322 -25.90 -9.43 -31.05
C ALA A 322 -27.40 -9.30 -31.37
N LEU A 323 -28.07 -8.28 -30.82
CA LEU A 323 -29.48 -8.00 -31.12
C LEU A 323 -29.70 -7.59 -32.59
N SER A 324 -28.72 -6.97 -33.24
CA SER A 324 -28.84 -6.56 -34.64
C SER A 324 -29.01 -7.74 -35.61
N VAL A 325 -28.57 -8.93 -35.21
CA VAL A 325 -28.75 -10.20 -35.95
C VAL A 325 -29.83 -11.10 -35.34
N SER A 326 -30.58 -10.60 -34.35
CA SER A 326 -31.60 -11.35 -33.61
C SER A 326 -31.04 -12.59 -32.90
N ALA A 327 -29.87 -12.46 -32.28
CA ALA A 327 -29.25 -13.54 -31.50
C ALA A 327 -30.13 -14.01 -30.34
N ASP A 328 -30.95 -13.13 -29.76
CA ASP A 328 -31.94 -13.43 -28.74
C ASP A 328 -33.00 -14.47 -29.20
N LYS A 329 -33.27 -14.53 -30.50
CA LYS A 329 -34.20 -15.51 -31.10
C LYS A 329 -33.51 -16.78 -31.60
N ASN A 330 -32.32 -16.63 -32.19
CA ASN A 330 -31.63 -17.73 -32.88
C ASN A 330 -30.74 -18.55 -31.94
N VAL A 331 -30.15 -17.93 -30.91
CA VAL A 331 -29.30 -18.57 -29.90
C VAL A 331 -29.70 -18.12 -28.49
N PRO A 332 -30.97 -18.38 -28.08
CA PRO A 332 -31.54 -17.81 -26.86
C PRO A 332 -30.76 -18.16 -25.59
N GLU A 333 -30.19 -19.36 -25.51
CA GLU A 333 -29.38 -19.79 -24.36
C GLU A 333 -28.07 -19.00 -24.24
N ALA A 334 -27.34 -18.83 -25.35
CA ALA A 334 -26.10 -18.06 -25.37
C ALA A 334 -26.36 -16.58 -25.04
N PHE A 335 -27.43 -16.01 -25.60
CA PHE A 335 -27.83 -14.63 -25.32
C PHE A 335 -28.24 -14.43 -23.86
N ALA A 336 -29.03 -15.35 -23.30
CA ALA A 336 -29.44 -15.30 -21.90
C ALA A 336 -28.24 -15.42 -20.94
N ASN A 337 -27.29 -16.29 -21.24
CA ASN A 337 -26.05 -16.41 -20.47
C ASN A 337 -25.24 -15.10 -20.48
N ALA A 338 -25.10 -14.46 -21.64
CA ALA A 338 -24.44 -13.15 -21.74
C ALA A 338 -25.17 -12.08 -20.91
N GLN A 339 -26.51 -12.10 -20.89
CA GLN A 339 -27.30 -11.19 -20.07
C GLN A 339 -27.09 -11.40 -18.57
N LEU A 340 -27.00 -12.65 -18.10
CA LEU A 340 -26.72 -12.96 -16.70
C LEU A 340 -25.36 -12.41 -16.25
N ILE A 341 -24.33 -12.47 -17.11
CA ILE A 341 -23.01 -11.91 -16.80
C ILE A 341 -23.09 -10.37 -16.74
N LEU A 342 -23.80 -9.74 -17.69
CA LEU A 342 -24.03 -8.28 -17.69
C LEU A 342 -24.75 -7.79 -16.42
N ASP A 343 -25.76 -8.53 -15.97
CA ASP A 343 -26.51 -8.21 -14.76
C ASP A 343 -25.62 -8.33 -13.51
N LYS A 344 -24.80 -9.40 -13.44
CA LYS A 344 -23.82 -9.58 -12.37
C LYS A 344 -22.75 -8.48 -12.36
N ALA A 345 -22.29 -8.04 -13.54
CA ALA A 345 -21.34 -6.94 -13.67
C ALA A 345 -21.93 -5.63 -13.14
N SER A 346 -23.20 -5.36 -13.45
CA SER A 346 -23.94 -4.17 -13.00
C SER A 346 -24.15 -4.19 -11.48
N MET A 347 -24.53 -5.35 -10.91
CA MET A 347 -24.62 -5.50 -9.45
C MET A 347 -23.29 -5.21 -8.74
N ASN A 348 -22.16 -5.65 -9.31
CA ASN A 348 -20.84 -5.33 -8.75
C ASN A 348 -20.54 -3.84 -8.82
N GLN A 349 -20.91 -3.17 -9.92
CA GLN A 349 -20.75 -1.72 -10.07
C GLN A 349 -21.57 -0.96 -9.02
N ASP A 350 -22.84 -1.34 -8.82
CA ASP A 350 -23.75 -0.71 -7.87
C ASP A 350 -23.30 -0.88 -6.41
N GLN A 351 -22.57 -1.96 -6.13
CA GLN A 351 -21.94 -2.22 -4.83
C GLN A 351 -20.58 -1.51 -4.64
N GLY A 352 -20.14 -0.71 -5.63
CA GLY A 352 -18.84 -0.04 -5.60
C GLY A 352 -17.64 -0.94 -5.88
N ASN A 353 -17.85 -2.21 -6.26
CA ASN A 353 -16.79 -3.12 -6.67
C ASN A 353 -16.42 -2.89 -8.15
N TYR A 354 -15.86 -1.71 -8.44
CA TYR A 354 -15.56 -1.29 -9.81
C TYR A 354 -14.48 -2.14 -10.49
N LYS A 355 -13.44 -2.55 -9.74
CA LYS A 355 -12.38 -3.43 -10.28
C LYS A 355 -12.95 -4.79 -10.71
N GLY A 356 -13.79 -5.41 -9.87
CA GLY A 356 -14.45 -6.67 -10.22
C GLY A 356 -15.49 -6.51 -11.33
N SER A 357 -16.20 -5.38 -11.36
CA SER A 357 -17.21 -5.07 -12.36
C SER A 357 -16.63 -4.95 -13.77
N TYR A 358 -15.49 -4.28 -13.96
CA TYR A 358 -14.85 -4.15 -15.27
C TYR A 358 -14.59 -5.51 -15.93
N GLY A 359 -14.01 -6.47 -15.20
CA GLY A 359 -13.75 -7.81 -15.73
C GLY A 359 -15.03 -8.51 -16.20
N LEU A 360 -16.09 -8.46 -15.38
CA LEU A 360 -17.38 -9.04 -15.74
C LEU A 360 -18.06 -8.36 -16.93
N PHE A 361 -17.89 -7.05 -17.08
CA PHE A 361 -18.39 -6.37 -18.28
C PHE A 361 -17.66 -6.83 -19.55
N MET A 362 -16.33 -7.02 -19.48
CA MET A 362 -15.58 -7.56 -20.60
C MET A 362 -15.99 -9.01 -20.93
N ASP A 363 -16.20 -9.85 -19.91
CA ASP A 363 -16.75 -11.20 -20.10
C ASP A 363 -18.14 -11.18 -20.75
N ALA A 364 -18.99 -10.22 -20.37
CA ALA A 364 -20.31 -10.04 -20.97
C ALA A 364 -20.21 -9.61 -22.44
N ALA A 365 -19.28 -8.70 -22.75
CA ALA A 365 -19.02 -8.26 -24.12
C ALA A 365 -18.59 -9.44 -25.02
N ASP A 366 -17.68 -10.27 -24.52
CA ASP A 366 -17.22 -11.48 -25.22
C ASP A 366 -18.36 -12.50 -25.40
N ALA A 367 -19.18 -12.73 -24.38
CA ALA A 367 -20.33 -13.62 -24.46
C ALA A 367 -21.38 -13.15 -25.48
N PHE A 368 -21.66 -11.84 -25.57
CA PHE A 368 -22.53 -11.30 -26.61
C PHE A 368 -21.91 -11.43 -28.00
N ASN A 369 -20.60 -11.26 -28.14
CA ASN A 369 -19.90 -11.48 -29.41
C ASN A 369 -19.96 -12.95 -29.86
N VAL A 370 -19.89 -13.91 -28.92
CA VAL A 370 -20.10 -15.33 -29.24
C VAL A 370 -21.51 -15.56 -29.78
N ALA A 371 -22.55 -15.06 -29.10
CA ALA A 371 -23.93 -15.17 -29.57
C ALA A 371 -24.14 -14.53 -30.96
N TYR A 372 -23.48 -13.40 -31.22
CA TYR A 372 -23.45 -12.76 -32.54
C TYR A 372 -22.85 -13.67 -33.61
N VAL A 373 -21.66 -14.24 -33.36
CA VAL A 373 -20.96 -15.12 -34.31
C VAL A 373 -21.74 -16.41 -34.58
N GLU A 374 -22.28 -17.05 -33.54
CA GLU A 374 -23.11 -18.26 -33.71
C GLU A 374 -24.34 -17.98 -34.57
N THR A 375 -24.99 -16.81 -34.37
CA THR A 375 -26.14 -16.40 -35.18
C THR A 375 -25.77 -16.19 -36.65
N LEU A 376 -24.58 -15.64 -36.94
CA LEU A 376 -24.08 -15.53 -38.31
C LEU A 376 -23.80 -16.90 -38.94
N GLY A 377 -23.37 -17.88 -38.15
CA GLY A 377 -23.26 -19.29 -38.58
C GLY A 377 -24.61 -19.84 -39.01
N LEU A 378 -25.65 -19.67 -38.17
CA LEU A 378 -27.02 -20.09 -38.48
C LEU A 378 -27.58 -19.38 -39.71
N LYS A 379 -27.25 -18.10 -39.92
CA LYS A 379 -27.61 -17.37 -41.15
C LYS A 379 -27.02 -18.03 -42.38
N ALA A 380 -25.73 -18.40 -42.36
CA ALA A 380 -25.06 -19.03 -43.49
C ALA A 380 -25.63 -20.45 -43.78
N GLU A 381 -25.91 -21.22 -42.73
CA GLU A 381 -26.58 -22.53 -42.87
C GLU A 381 -27.98 -22.38 -43.49
N ASN A 382 -28.72 -21.35 -43.07
CA ASN A 382 -30.04 -21.07 -43.60
C ASN A 382 -29.99 -20.63 -45.07
N GLU A 383 -29.03 -19.79 -45.47
CA GLU A 383 -28.80 -19.43 -46.87
C GLU A 383 -28.54 -20.68 -47.74
N ALA A 384 -27.74 -21.63 -47.24
CA ALA A 384 -27.50 -22.89 -47.93
C ALA A 384 -28.77 -23.77 -48.04
N ALA A 385 -29.58 -23.84 -46.98
CA ALA A 385 -30.85 -24.57 -46.97
C ALA A 385 -31.86 -23.96 -47.96
N LEU A 386 -31.96 -22.62 -48.03
CA LEU A 386 -32.82 -21.92 -48.99
C LEU A 386 -32.39 -22.22 -50.43
N ALA A 387 -31.09 -22.18 -50.72
CA ALA A 387 -30.56 -22.50 -52.05
C ALA A 387 -30.82 -23.96 -52.44
N ALA A 388 -30.70 -24.90 -51.50
CA ALA A 388 -31.03 -26.31 -51.73
C ALA A 388 -32.53 -26.50 -52.02
N ALA A 389 -33.39 -25.83 -51.26
CA ALA A 389 -34.84 -25.84 -51.48
C ALA A 389 -35.22 -25.26 -52.84
N ASP A 390 -34.61 -24.14 -53.24
CA ASP A 390 -34.83 -23.52 -54.57
C ASP A 390 -34.46 -24.47 -55.71
N LYS A 391 -33.31 -25.14 -55.59
CA LYS A 391 -32.86 -26.13 -56.57
C LYS A 391 -33.82 -27.33 -56.66
N ALA A 392 -34.27 -27.85 -55.52
CA ALA A 392 -35.21 -28.97 -55.47
C ALA A 392 -36.58 -28.60 -56.06
N LEU A 393 -37.07 -27.41 -55.75
CA LEU A 393 -38.31 -26.87 -56.32
C LEU A 393 -38.24 -26.72 -57.83
N ALA A 394 -37.15 -26.15 -58.36
CA ALA A 394 -36.96 -26.00 -59.80
C ALA A 394 -36.91 -27.36 -60.52
N ALA A 395 -36.15 -28.31 -59.99
CA ALA A 395 -36.07 -29.67 -60.55
C ALA A 395 -37.42 -30.39 -60.51
N SER A 396 -38.18 -30.24 -59.41
CA SER A 396 -39.49 -30.88 -59.28
C SER A 396 -40.53 -30.28 -60.21
N GLN A 397 -40.50 -28.96 -60.40
CA GLN A 397 -41.34 -28.28 -61.38
C GLN A 397 -41.02 -28.78 -62.80
N GLU A 398 -39.74 -28.79 -63.19
CA GLU A 398 -39.30 -29.29 -64.50
C GLU A 398 -39.76 -30.73 -64.75
N LYS A 399 -39.64 -31.60 -63.74
CA LYS A 399 -40.06 -32.99 -63.84
C LYS A 399 -41.57 -33.15 -63.97
N ALA A 400 -42.34 -32.38 -63.21
CA ALA A 400 -43.81 -32.40 -63.28
C ALA A 400 -44.30 -31.89 -64.64
N ASP A 401 -43.67 -30.84 -65.18
CA ASP A 401 -43.97 -30.29 -66.50
C ASP A 401 -43.60 -31.28 -67.61
N ALA A 402 -42.43 -31.95 -67.51
CA ALA A 402 -41.99 -32.95 -68.50
C ALA A 402 -42.88 -34.21 -68.57
N ASN A 403 -43.71 -34.45 -67.56
CA ASN A 403 -44.67 -35.56 -67.52
C ASN A 403 -46.13 -35.09 -67.70
N ASP A 404 -46.36 -33.84 -68.13
CA ASP A 404 -47.69 -33.23 -68.29
C ASP A 404 -48.58 -33.32 -67.03
N MET A 405 -47.95 -33.37 -65.85
CA MET A 405 -48.66 -33.51 -64.58
C MET A 405 -49.00 -32.17 -63.93
N GLY A 406 -48.34 -31.09 -64.37
CA GLY A 406 -48.52 -29.75 -63.82
C GLY A 406 -48.26 -29.69 -62.30
N GLU A 407 -48.88 -28.71 -61.64
CA GLU A 407 -48.71 -28.54 -60.19
C GLU A 407 -49.51 -29.59 -59.40
N ASN A 408 -48.81 -30.56 -58.81
CA ASN A 408 -49.40 -31.48 -57.85
C ASN A 408 -49.42 -30.89 -56.43
N LEU A 409 -50.23 -31.49 -55.55
CA LEU A 409 -50.39 -31.03 -54.16
C LEU A 409 -49.05 -30.84 -53.43
N TYR A 410 -48.11 -31.77 -53.58
CA TYR A 410 -46.81 -31.67 -52.88
C TYR A 410 -45.95 -30.54 -53.44
N LEU A 411 -46.04 -30.24 -54.74
CA LEU A 411 -45.33 -29.12 -55.35
C LEU A 411 -45.88 -27.78 -54.88
N ALA A 412 -47.20 -27.66 -54.70
CA ALA A 412 -47.83 -26.48 -54.12
C ALA A 412 -47.35 -26.24 -52.67
N GLU A 413 -47.31 -27.29 -51.84
CA GLU A 413 -46.83 -27.15 -50.46
C GLU A 413 -45.34 -26.87 -50.38
N ALA A 414 -44.53 -27.45 -51.27
CA ALA A 414 -43.12 -27.11 -51.36
C ALA A 414 -42.92 -25.59 -51.60
N LYS A 415 -43.72 -24.99 -52.50
CA LYS A 415 -43.70 -23.54 -52.77
C LYS A 415 -44.14 -22.73 -51.54
N ALA A 416 -45.20 -23.15 -50.85
CA ALA A 416 -45.69 -22.49 -49.65
C ALA A 416 -44.65 -22.48 -48.51
N PHE A 417 -44.03 -23.62 -48.24
CA PHE A 417 -42.95 -23.72 -47.23
C PHE A 417 -41.74 -22.88 -47.61
N ARG A 418 -41.36 -22.84 -48.89
CA ARG A 418 -40.23 -22.01 -49.35
C ARG A 418 -40.50 -20.53 -49.22
N ALA A 419 -41.72 -20.07 -49.52
CA ALA A 419 -42.13 -18.68 -49.32
C ALA A 419 -42.04 -18.29 -47.84
N LYS A 420 -42.61 -19.12 -46.96
CA LYS A 420 -42.54 -18.93 -45.50
C LYS A 420 -41.10 -18.89 -44.99
N ALA A 421 -40.22 -19.75 -45.51
CA ALA A 421 -38.81 -19.74 -45.16
C ALA A 421 -38.14 -18.41 -45.56
N GLY A 422 -38.48 -17.86 -46.73
CA GLY A 422 -37.99 -16.55 -47.18
C GLY A 422 -38.45 -15.40 -46.28
N ASP A 423 -39.72 -15.38 -45.89
CA ASP A 423 -40.26 -14.37 -44.98
C ASP A 423 -39.55 -14.41 -43.61
N GLN A 424 -39.31 -15.62 -43.08
CA GLN A 424 -38.59 -15.81 -41.83
C GLN A 424 -37.11 -15.43 -41.93
N PHE A 425 -36.44 -15.70 -43.05
CA PHE A 425 -35.07 -15.22 -43.28
C PHE A 425 -35.00 -13.70 -43.23
N ASN A 426 -35.93 -13.02 -43.90
CA ASN A 426 -36.03 -11.56 -43.89
C ASN A 426 -36.33 -11.00 -42.48
N ALA A 427 -37.08 -11.75 -41.67
CA ALA A 427 -37.34 -11.45 -40.27
C ALA A 427 -36.19 -11.85 -39.32
N LYS A 428 -35.08 -12.39 -39.85
CA LYS A 428 -33.91 -12.89 -39.09
C LYS A 428 -34.23 -14.04 -38.14
N GLU A 429 -35.18 -14.90 -38.50
CA GLU A 429 -35.54 -16.11 -37.76
C GLU A 429 -34.92 -17.33 -38.45
N PHE A 430 -33.59 -17.38 -38.49
CA PHE A 430 -32.81 -18.32 -39.29
C PHE A 430 -33.09 -19.78 -38.93
N VAL A 431 -33.25 -20.11 -37.64
CA VAL A 431 -33.59 -21.47 -37.21
C VAL A 431 -34.95 -21.92 -37.77
N ASN A 432 -35.97 -21.08 -37.63
CA ASN A 432 -37.31 -21.36 -38.15
C ASN A 432 -37.33 -21.42 -39.68
N SER A 433 -36.59 -20.52 -40.32
CA SER A 433 -36.44 -20.48 -41.77
C SER A 433 -35.78 -21.75 -42.30
N THR A 434 -34.71 -22.23 -41.66
CA THR A 434 -34.01 -23.46 -42.04
C THR A 434 -34.95 -24.67 -41.97
N ILE A 435 -35.78 -24.75 -40.92
CA ILE A 435 -36.80 -25.81 -40.81
C ILE A 435 -37.76 -25.76 -42.00
N ASN A 436 -38.33 -24.60 -42.33
CA ASN A 436 -39.27 -24.49 -43.46
C ASN A 436 -38.59 -24.67 -44.83
N ALA A 437 -37.32 -24.30 -44.98
CA ALA A 437 -36.55 -24.57 -46.21
C ALA A 437 -36.34 -26.09 -46.40
N ASN A 438 -36.02 -26.81 -45.33
CA ASN A 438 -35.89 -28.27 -45.37
C ASN A 438 -37.23 -28.96 -45.63
N GLU A 439 -38.33 -28.46 -45.08
CA GLU A 439 -39.68 -28.96 -45.43
C GLU A 439 -40.00 -28.73 -46.91
N ALA A 440 -39.69 -27.55 -47.47
CA ALA A 440 -39.86 -27.32 -48.90
C ALA A 440 -39.09 -28.33 -49.77
N LEU A 441 -37.85 -28.66 -49.38
CA LEU A 441 -37.04 -29.70 -50.03
C LEU A 441 -37.69 -31.10 -49.89
N ASN A 442 -38.22 -31.44 -48.72
CA ASN A 442 -38.92 -32.71 -48.49
C ASN A 442 -40.16 -32.85 -49.38
N TYR A 443 -40.98 -31.80 -49.47
CA TYR A 443 -42.19 -31.79 -50.30
C TYR A 443 -41.88 -31.80 -51.80
N ALA A 444 -40.80 -31.14 -52.24
CA ALA A 444 -40.33 -31.25 -53.62
C ALA A 444 -39.96 -32.71 -53.97
N ARG A 445 -39.29 -33.42 -53.06
CA ARG A 445 -38.98 -34.85 -53.26
C ARG A 445 -40.24 -35.73 -53.28
N LEU A 446 -41.27 -35.41 -52.48
CA LEU A 446 -42.55 -36.13 -52.51
C LEU A 446 -43.30 -35.88 -53.83
N SER A 447 -43.24 -34.66 -54.35
CA SER A 447 -43.74 -34.32 -55.68
C SER A 447 -43.06 -35.19 -56.75
N ASP A 448 -41.72 -35.28 -56.74
CA ASP A 448 -40.98 -36.10 -57.70
C ASP A 448 -41.39 -37.58 -57.67
N ASN A 449 -41.57 -38.14 -56.48
CA ASN A 449 -42.02 -39.53 -56.31
C ASN A 449 -43.45 -39.73 -56.81
N ALA A 450 -44.33 -38.74 -56.60
CA ALA A 450 -45.69 -38.79 -57.10
C ALA A 450 -45.72 -38.75 -58.64
N VAL A 451 -44.84 -37.92 -59.24
CA VAL A 451 -44.66 -37.87 -60.69
C VAL A 451 -44.15 -39.20 -61.23
N ASP A 452 -43.11 -39.78 -60.62
CA ASP A 452 -42.57 -41.09 -61.02
C ASP A 452 -43.63 -42.20 -60.94
N ALA A 453 -44.40 -42.22 -59.85
CA ALA A 453 -45.44 -43.22 -59.65
C ALA A 453 -46.58 -43.09 -60.68
N ALA A 454 -46.93 -41.87 -61.07
CA ALA A 454 -47.92 -41.62 -62.10
C ALA A 454 -47.38 -41.98 -63.50
N ALA A 455 -46.15 -41.58 -63.84
CA ALA A 455 -45.50 -41.94 -65.08
C ALA A 455 -45.39 -43.47 -65.25
N ALA A 456 -45.02 -44.19 -64.18
CA ALA A 456 -44.98 -45.64 -64.18
C ALA A 456 -46.36 -46.29 -64.40
N LYS A 457 -47.43 -45.71 -63.85
CA LYS A 457 -48.80 -46.17 -64.10
C LYS A 457 -49.21 -45.98 -65.56
N VAL A 458 -48.88 -44.82 -66.15
CA VAL A 458 -49.15 -44.53 -67.56
C VAL A 458 -48.39 -45.53 -68.45
N ALA A 459 -47.09 -45.71 -68.21
CA ALA A 459 -46.27 -46.66 -68.96
C ALA A 459 -46.79 -48.11 -68.84
N LYS A 460 -47.24 -48.53 -67.64
CA LYS A 460 -47.85 -49.84 -67.43
C LYS A 460 -49.16 -50.00 -68.21
N ALA A 461 -50.05 -49.01 -68.14
CA ALA A 461 -51.32 -49.03 -68.87
C ALA A 461 -51.11 -49.09 -70.39
N GLU A 462 -50.09 -48.39 -70.90
CA GLU A 462 -49.72 -48.43 -72.32
C GLU A 462 -49.14 -49.78 -72.73
N ALA A 463 -48.27 -50.38 -71.89
CA ALA A 463 -47.75 -51.72 -72.13
C ALA A 463 -48.86 -52.79 -72.12
N GLU A 464 -49.81 -52.70 -71.20
CA GLU A 464 -50.98 -53.59 -71.14
C GLU A 464 -51.87 -53.43 -72.38
N ARG A 465 -52.06 -52.20 -72.88
CA ARG A 465 -52.81 -51.93 -74.13
C ARG A 465 -52.14 -52.51 -75.36
N LEU A 466 -50.81 -52.53 -75.41
CA LEU A 466 -50.04 -53.07 -76.54
C LEU A 466 -49.94 -54.60 -76.53
N ALA A 467 -50.20 -55.23 -75.38
CA ALA A 467 -50.17 -56.69 -75.21
C ALA A 467 -51.55 -57.37 -75.35
N ALA A 468 -52.63 -56.58 -75.38
CA ALA A 468 -54.01 -57.01 -75.65
C ALA A 468 -54.35 -56.83 -77.14
#